data_AF-A0A948TXR0-F1
#
_entry.id   AF-A0A948TXR0-F1
#
_cell.length_a   1.000
_cell.length_b   1.000
_cell.length_c   1.000
_cell.angle_alpha   90.00
_cell.angle_beta   90.00
_cell.angle_gamma   90.00
#
_symmetry.space_group_name_H-M   'P 1'
#
loop_
_entity.id
_entity.type
_entity.pdbx_description
1 polymer ?
#
loop_
_entity_poly.entity_id
_entity_poly.type
_entity_poly.pdbx_seq_one_letter_code
_entity_poly.pdbx_strand_id
1 'polypeptide(L)'
;MSDQFIEFTTDKQFIRRVRELKTIRVMINMYCARHHGGTPLCAECADLFDYAQRRLQRCVFGDAKPNCAKCVVHCYNQDMRERIRVVMRWAGPRMLLRHPVLGIQHLLADRRPVPLLPSKRGVKTPDTD
;
A
#
# COMPACT_ATOMS: atom_id res chain seq x y z
N MET A 1 0.64 -40.05 17.03
CA MET A 1 -0.21 -39.22 16.15
C MET A 1 -0.13 -37.82 16.71
N SER A 2 0.85 -37.05 16.27
CA SER A 2 1.11 -35.70 16.75
C SER A 2 0.15 -34.74 16.04
N ASP A 3 -0.85 -34.26 16.77
CA ASP A 3 -1.78 -33.24 16.30
C ASP A 3 -0.99 -31.97 15.93
N GLN A 4 -0.87 -31.75 14.62
CA GLN A 4 -0.32 -30.53 14.06
C GLN A 4 -1.40 -29.46 14.15
N PHE A 5 -1.49 -28.80 15.30
CA PHE A 5 -2.28 -27.58 15.42
C PHE A 5 -1.67 -26.52 14.51
N ILE A 6 -2.36 -26.18 13.42
CA ILE A 6 -2.07 -24.99 12.63
C ILE A 6 -2.52 -23.81 13.49
N GLU A 7 -1.59 -23.19 14.20
CA GLU A 7 -1.86 -21.98 14.96
C GLU A 7 -2.21 -20.85 13.98
N PHE A 8 -3.51 -20.54 13.85
CA PHE A 8 -3.98 -19.37 13.12
C PHE A 8 -3.70 -18.10 13.96
N THR A 9 -2.43 -17.82 14.25
CA THR A 9 -2.05 -16.54 14.84
C THR A 9 -2.44 -15.46 13.82
N THR A 10 -3.42 -14.62 14.16
CA THR A 10 -3.77 -13.47 13.32
C THR A 10 -2.58 -12.53 13.34
N ASP A 11 -1.69 -12.68 12.37
CA ASP A 11 -0.47 -11.89 12.29
C ASP A 11 -0.88 -10.42 12.16
N LYS A 12 -0.44 -9.59 13.12
CA LYS A 12 -0.65 -8.13 13.10
C LYS A 12 -0.16 -7.52 11.79
N GLN A 13 0.72 -8.23 11.09
CA GLN A 13 1.23 -7.93 9.76
C GLN A 13 0.09 -7.93 8.71
N PHE A 14 -0.73 -8.98 8.60
CA PHE A 14 -1.82 -9.07 7.60
C PHE A 14 -2.82 -7.91 7.69
N ILE A 15 -3.07 -7.45 8.93
CA ILE A 15 -3.99 -6.34 9.24
C ILE A 15 -3.54 -5.03 8.56
N ARG A 16 -2.23 -4.80 8.41
CA ARG A 16 -1.71 -3.53 7.89
C ARG A 16 -1.98 -3.36 6.41
N ARG A 17 -1.77 -4.40 5.60
CA ARG A 17 -2.04 -4.37 4.17
C ARG A 17 -3.51 -4.19 3.87
N VAL A 18 -4.37 -4.84 4.65
CA VAL A 18 -5.83 -4.67 4.58
C VAL A 18 -6.22 -3.22 4.90
N ARG A 19 -5.59 -2.61 5.92
CA ARG A 19 -5.81 -1.18 6.24
C ARG A 19 -5.37 -0.26 5.11
N GLU A 20 -4.18 -0.47 4.53
CA GLU A 20 -3.71 0.33 3.38
C GLU A 20 -4.66 0.23 2.18
N LEU A 21 -5.13 -0.97 1.86
CA LEU A 21 -6.11 -1.16 0.78
C LEU A 21 -7.42 -0.43 1.06
N LYS A 22 -7.92 -0.51 2.30
CA LYS A 22 -9.13 0.20 2.73
C LYS A 22 -8.95 1.71 2.62
N THR A 23 -7.81 2.24 3.04
CA THR A 23 -7.46 3.65 2.91
C THR A 23 -7.47 4.09 1.45
N ILE A 24 -6.80 3.35 0.56
CA ILE A 24 -6.77 3.65 -0.87
C ILE A 24 -8.19 3.63 -1.46
N ARG A 25 -9.01 2.63 -1.11
CA ARG A 25 -10.40 2.53 -1.58
C ARG A 25 -11.22 3.75 -1.18
N VAL A 26 -11.13 4.17 0.08
CA VAL A 26 -11.84 5.35 0.59
C VAL A 26 -11.39 6.61 -0.15
N MET A 27 -10.07 6.79 -0.33
CA MET A 27 -9.53 7.94 -1.06
C MET A 27 -10.03 8.00 -2.51
N ILE A 28 -10.01 6.87 -3.22
CA ILE A 28 -10.50 6.77 -4.61
C ILE A 28 -12.01 7.03 -4.68
N ASN A 29 -12.80 6.45 -3.77
CA ASN A 29 -14.25 6.69 -3.70
C ASN A 29 -14.56 8.18 -3.50
N MET A 30 -13.89 8.84 -2.55
CA MET A 30 -14.09 10.27 -2.30
C MET A 30 -13.73 11.11 -3.52
N TYR A 31 -12.63 10.77 -4.20
CA TYR A 31 -12.18 11.48 -5.40
C TYR A 31 -13.18 11.32 -6.54
N CYS A 32 -13.57 10.08 -6.84
CA CYS A 32 -14.53 9.73 -7.89
C CYS A 32 -15.87 10.43 -7.67
N ALA A 33 -16.43 10.37 -6.47
CA ALA A 33 -17.71 11.01 -6.15
C ALA A 33 -17.65 12.53 -6.38
N ARG A 34 -16.52 13.18 -6.11
CA ARG A 34 -16.37 14.63 -6.24
C ARG A 34 -16.04 15.11 -7.65
N HIS A 35 -15.30 14.33 -8.44
CA HIS A 35 -14.78 14.77 -9.75
C HIS A 35 -15.55 14.15 -10.91
N HIS A 36 -15.97 12.90 -10.77
CA HIS A 36 -16.64 12.15 -11.84
C HIS A 36 -18.13 11.90 -11.55
N GLY A 37 -18.61 12.28 -10.35
CA GLY A 37 -20.00 12.06 -9.95
C GLY A 37 -20.39 10.59 -9.76
N GLY A 38 -19.42 9.67 -9.79
CA GLY A 38 -19.68 8.23 -9.76
C GLY A 38 -19.95 7.68 -8.37
N THR A 39 -21.16 7.16 -8.16
CA THR A 39 -21.52 6.22 -7.09
C THR A 39 -22.38 5.09 -7.68
N PRO A 40 -21.83 3.87 -7.94
CA PRO A 40 -20.51 3.34 -7.58
C PRO A 40 -19.34 3.94 -8.39
N LEU A 41 -18.09 3.50 -8.13
CA LEU A 41 -16.89 3.97 -8.84
C LEU A 41 -17.06 3.93 -10.37
N CYS A 42 -16.62 4.97 -11.06
CA CYS A 42 -16.51 4.92 -12.52
C CYS A 42 -15.42 3.92 -12.96
N ALA A 43 -15.46 3.50 -14.23
CA ALA A 43 -14.53 2.52 -14.79
C ALA A 43 -13.05 2.88 -14.53
N GLU A 44 -12.66 4.13 -14.76
CA GLU A 44 -11.26 4.56 -14.57
C GLU A 44 -10.79 4.47 -13.12
N CYS A 45 -11.67 4.81 -12.17
CA CYS A 45 -11.35 4.75 -10.74
C CYS A 45 -11.38 3.31 -10.21
N ALA A 46 -12.25 2.47 -10.77
CA ALA A 46 -12.25 1.03 -10.51
C ALA A 46 -10.95 0.38 -11.00
N ASP A 47 -10.51 0.70 -12.23
CA ASP A 47 -9.23 0.21 -12.79
C ASP A 47 -8.03 0.61 -11.94
N LEU A 48 -8.01 1.86 -11.46
CA LEU A 48 -6.95 2.36 -10.56
C LEU A 48 -6.94 1.58 -9.24
N PHE A 49 -8.11 1.32 -8.66
CA PHE A 49 -8.24 0.57 -7.41
C PHE A 49 -7.79 -0.88 -7.59
N ASP A 50 -8.24 -1.55 -8.66
CA ASP A 50 -7.87 -2.93 -8.95
C ASP A 50 -6.37 -3.07 -9.23
N TYR A 51 -5.78 -2.10 -9.92
CA TYR A 51 -4.34 -2.02 -10.11
C TYR A 51 -3.61 -1.92 -8.76
N ALA A 52 -4.04 -1.01 -7.89
CA ALA A 52 -3.45 -0.82 -6.57
C ALA A 52 -3.56 -2.10 -5.72
N GLN A 53 -4.70 -2.78 -5.77
CA GLN A 53 -4.94 -4.05 -5.08
C GLN A 53 -3.97 -5.14 -5.55
N ARG A 54 -3.82 -5.36 -6.86
CA ARG A 54 -2.90 -6.36 -7.42
C ARG A 54 -1.45 -6.08 -7.01
N ARG A 55 -1.02 -4.81 -7.03
CA ARG A 55 0.34 -4.42 -6.61
C ARG A 55 0.58 -4.65 -5.14
N LEU A 56 -0.42 -4.41 -4.30
CA LEU A 56 -0.31 -4.60 -2.86
C LEU A 56 -0.29 -6.08 -2.47
N GLN A 57 -1.07 -6.92 -3.15
CA GLN A 57 -1.05 -8.38 -2.96
C GLN A 57 0.33 -8.98 -3.29
N ARG A 58 1.01 -8.47 -4.32
CA ARG A 58 2.33 -8.96 -4.78
C ARG A 58 3.51 -8.16 -4.25
N CYS A 59 3.32 -7.38 -3.18
CA CYS A 59 4.40 -6.55 -2.64
C CYS A 59 5.51 -7.42 -2.03
N VAL A 60 6.77 -7.17 -2.45
CA VAL A 60 7.96 -7.87 -1.93
C VAL A 60 8.20 -7.65 -0.44
N PHE A 61 7.80 -6.50 0.09
CA PHE A 61 7.88 -6.20 1.52
C PHE A 61 6.72 -6.78 2.32
N GLY A 62 5.71 -7.31 1.63
CA GLY A 62 4.47 -7.75 2.24
C GLY A 62 3.85 -6.68 3.15
N ASP A 63 3.81 -6.98 4.44
CA ASP A 63 3.20 -6.13 5.47
C ASP A 63 4.22 -5.23 6.20
N ALA A 64 5.51 -5.52 6.02
CA ALA A 64 6.61 -4.63 6.39
C ALA A 64 6.73 -3.42 5.44
N LYS A 65 5.90 -3.37 4.39
CA LYS A 65 5.90 -2.32 3.37
C LYS A 65 5.95 -0.91 3.99
N PRO A 66 6.85 -0.03 3.53
CA PRO A 66 6.83 1.38 3.91
C PRO A 66 5.63 2.09 3.26
N ASN A 67 5.35 3.34 3.62
CA ASN A 67 4.39 4.12 2.84
C ASN A 67 4.83 4.15 1.35
N CYS A 68 3.86 4.06 0.43
CA CYS A 68 4.05 4.17 -1.02
C CYS A 68 4.94 5.35 -1.43
N ALA A 69 4.83 6.50 -0.75
CA ALA A 69 5.65 7.68 -1.03
C ALA A 69 7.15 7.48 -0.74
N LYS A 70 7.48 6.61 0.23
CA LYS A 70 8.85 6.33 0.70
C LYS A 70 9.35 4.94 0.26
N CYS A 71 8.60 4.24 -0.58
CA CYS A 71 8.94 2.90 -1.01
C CYS A 71 10.15 2.93 -1.95
N VAL A 72 11.20 2.16 -1.62
CA VAL A 72 12.42 2.04 -2.44
C VAL A 72 12.20 1.24 -3.72
N VAL A 73 11.11 0.45 -3.80
CA VAL A 73 10.75 -0.31 -5.00
C VAL A 73 9.78 0.49 -5.86
N HIS A 74 10.12 0.69 -7.12
CA HIS A 74 9.23 1.24 -8.14
C HIS A 74 8.26 0.17 -8.65
N CYS A 75 7.14 -0.02 -7.95
CA CYS A 75 6.15 -1.04 -8.27
C CYS A 75 4.99 -0.56 -9.16
N TYR A 76 4.77 0.76 -9.27
CA TYR A 76 3.73 1.35 -10.12
C TYR A 76 4.34 1.78 -11.46
N ASN A 77 3.61 1.58 -12.55
CA ASN A 77 3.92 2.25 -13.82
C ASN A 77 3.70 3.76 -13.68
N GLN A 78 4.32 4.52 -14.57
CA GLN A 78 4.33 5.99 -14.48
C GLN A 78 2.91 6.57 -14.48
N ASP A 79 2.03 6.11 -15.37
CA ASP A 79 0.67 6.63 -15.50
C ASP A 79 -0.20 6.35 -14.27
N MET A 80 -0.21 5.11 -13.75
CA MET A 80 -1.00 4.82 -12.53
C MET A 80 -0.39 5.49 -11.31
N ARG A 81 0.94 5.69 -11.29
CA ARG A 81 1.62 6.42 -10.21
C ARG A 81 1.19 7.88 -10.19
N GLU A 82 1.03 8.52 -11.34
CA GLU A 82 0.53 9.90 -11.39
C GLU A 82 -0.93 9.97 -10.96
N ARG A 83 -1.78 9.07 -11.48
CA ARG A 83 -3.20 8.99 -11.11
C ARG A 83 -3.39 8.84 -9.60
N ILE A 84 -2.67 7.91 -8.97
CA ILE A 84 -2.79 7.70 -7.51
C ILE A 84 -2.23 8.89 -6.71
N ARG A 85 -1.19 9.59 -7.20
CA ARG A 85 -0.69 10.80 -6.53
C ARG A 85 -1.72 11.91 -6.53
N VAL A 86 -2.42 12.12 -7.65
CA VAL A 86 -3.51 13.12 -7.74
C VAL A 86 -4.59 12.79 -6.71
N VAL A 87 -5.03 11.53 -6.66
CA VAL A 87 -6.00 11.06 -5.67
C VAL A 87 -5.50 11.26 -4.23
N MET A 88 -4.28 10.82 -3.91
CA MET A 88 -3.70 10.95 -2.57
C MET A 88 -3.54 12.42 -2.14
N ARG A 89 -3.08 13.30 -3.04
CA ARG A 89 -2.92 14.74 -2.77
C ARG A 89 -4.26 15.41 -2.48
N TRP A 90 -5.30 15.05 -3.22
CA TRP A 90 -6.63 15.61 -3.00
C TRP A 90 -7.35 15.00 -1.78
N ALA A 91 -7.32 13.68 -1.65
CA ALA A 91 -8.06 12.95 -0.62
C ALA A 91 -7.35 12.95 0.75
N GLY A 92 -6.02 13.03 0.80
CA GLY A 92 -5.22 12.94 2.03
C GLY A 92 -5.68 13.91 3.13
N PRO A 93 -5.68 15.24 2.90
CA PRO A 93 -6.15 16.22 3.88
C PRO A 93 -7.63 16.04 4.26
N ARG A 94 -8.44 15.55 3.31
CA ARG A 94 -9.90 15.39 3.47
C ARG A 94 -10.26 14.09 4.20
N MET A 95 -9.39 13.10 4.18
CA MET A 95 -9.58 11.85 4.91
C MET A 95 -9.61 12.08 6.42
N LEU A 96 -8.84 13.05 6.92
CA LEU A 96 -8.86 13.43 8.35
C LEU A 96 -10.23 13.94 8.79
N LEU A 97 -10.94 14.66 7.92
CA LEU A 97 -12.23 15.27 8.23
C LEU A 97 -13.35 14.23 8.29
N ARG A 98 -13.32 13.22 7.41
CA ARG A 98 -14.41 12.23 7.26
C ARG A 98 -14.14 10.91 7.96
N HIS A 99 -12.87 10.53 8.07
CA HIS A 99 -12.41 9.30 8.71
C HIS A 99 -11.19 9.59 9.60
N PRO A 100 -11.35 10.34 10.71
CA PRO A 100 -10.24 10.84 11.51
C PRO A 100 -9.33 9.73 12.03
N VAL A 101 -9.88 8.61 12.50
CA VAL A 101 -9.10 7.47 13.00
C VAL A 101 -8.24 6.84 11.90
N LEU A 102 -8.81 6.60 10.71
CA LEU A 102 -8.05 6.05 9.58
C LEU A 102 -7.02 7.05 9.05
N GLY A 103 -7.37 8.34 9.05
CA GLY A 103 -6.50 9.48 8.73
C GLY A 103 -5.25 9.51 9.57
N ILE A 104 -5.43 9.53 10.90
CA ILE A 104 -4.33 9.56 11.87
C ILE A 104 -3.48 8.30 11.77
N GLN A 105 -4.09 7.11 11.66
CA GLN A 105 -3.35 5.85 11.50
C GLN A 105 -2.48 5.85 10.23
N HIS A 106 -2.99 6.41 9.12
CA HIS A 106 -2.23 6.54 7.88
C HIS A 106 -1.03 7.49 8.07
N LEU A 107 -1.24 8.67 8.66
CA LEU A 107 -0.16 9.63 8.91
C LEU A 107 0.90 9.09 9.89
N LEU A 108 0.50 8.33 10.90
CA LEU A 108 1.45 7.68 11.82
C LEU A 108 2.24 6.57 11.12
N ALA A 109 1.62 5.84 10.19
CA ALA A 109 2.34 4.86 9.36
C ALA A 109 3.42 5.52 8.48
N ASP A 110 3.22 6.78 8.07
CA ASP A 110 4.18 7.55 7.27
C ASP A 110 5.47 7.88 8.03
N ARG A 111 5.43 7.90 9.36
CA ARG A 111 6.60 8.21 10.21
C ARG A 111 7.54 7.01 10.40
N ARG A 112 7.19 5.81 9.91
CA ARG A 112 8.02 4.62 10.08
C ARG A 112 9.27 4.65 9.18
N PRO A 113 10.40 4.10 9.66
CA PRO A 113 11.60 3.97 8.84
C PRO A 113 11.33 3.03 7.66
N VAL A 114 12.01 3.29 6.55
CA VAL A 114 11.89 2.50 5.32
C VAL A 114 12.71 1.22 5.50
N PRO A 115 12.14 0.02 5.34
CA PRO A 115 12.91 -1.21 5.41
C PRO A 115 13.90 -1.25 4.24
N LEU A 116 15.13 -1.67 4.54
CA LEU A 116 16.14 -1.90 3.52
C LEU A 116 15.77 -3.14 2.71
N LEU A 117 16.00 -3.11 1.39
CA LEU A 117 15.94 -4.32 0.59
C LEU A 117 17.10 -5.24 1.02
N PRO A 118 16.88 -6.56 1.16
CA PRO A 118 17.99 -7.48 1.37
C PRO A 118 18.97 -7.35 0.20
N SER A 119 20.23 -7.02 0.51
CA SER A 119 21.31 -6.92 -0.47
C SER A 119 21.41 -8.23 -1.24
N LYS A 120 21.46 -8.14 -2.57
CA LYS A 120 21.66 -9.30 -3.44
C LYS A 120 23.07 -9.83 -3.15
N ARG A 121 23.20 -10.89 -2.33
CA ARG A 121 24.48 -11.59 -2.10
C ARG A 121 25.04 -12.01 -3.47
N GLY A 122 26.20 -11.45 -3.82
CA GLY A 122 26.88 -11.71 -5.09
C GLY A 122 28.07 -10.79 -5.32
N VAL A 123 29.09 -10.86 -4.46
CA VAL A 123 30.46 -10.43 -4.81
C VAL A 123 31.37 -11.61 -4.49
N LYS A 124 32.05 -12.10 -5.52
CA LYS A 124 32.99 -13.23 -5.48
C LYS A 124 34.10 -12.94 -4.45
N THR A 125 34.46 -13.93 -3.65
CA THR A 125 35.73 -13.94 -2.93
C THR A 125 36.85 -13.83 -3.97
N PRO A 126 37.83 -12.93 -3.82
CA PRO A 126 39.02 -13.00 -4.64
C PRO A 126 39.80 -14.25 -4.24
N ASP A 127 40.12 -15.08 -5.22
CA ASP A 127 41.07 -16.18 -5.06
C ASP A 127 42.42 -15.55 -4.66
N THR A 128 42.90 -15.83 -3.46
CA THR A 128 44.30 -15.63 -3.07
C THR A 128 45.10 -16.81 -3.59
N ASP A 129 46.11 -16.51 -4.42
CA ASP A 129 47.17 -17.43 -4.87
C ASP A 129 47.85 -18.18 -3.71
#